data_AF-A0A8T9Q4R9-F1
#
_entry.id   AF-A0A8T9Q4R9-F1
#
_cell.length_a   1.000
_cell.length_b   1.000
_cell.length_c   1.000
_cell.angle_alpha   90.00
_cell.angle_beta   90.00
_cell.angle_gamma   90.00
#
_symmetry.space_group_name_H-M   'P 1'
#
loop_
_entity.id
_entity.type
_entity.pdbx_description
1 polymer ?
#
loop_
_entity_poly.entity_id
_entity_poly.type
_entity_poly.pdbx_seq_one_letter_code
_entity_poly.pdbx_strand_id
1 'polypeptide(L)' 'MGQRRGQPLILAVDAAAMQQAGFTFYESGNGVWLVDQVPPQYLREL' A
#
# COMPACT_ATOMS: atom_id res chain seq x y z
N MET A 1 -2.47 -6.09 -13.73
CA MET A 1 -3.43 -6.74 -12.80
C MET A 1 -2.89 -8.12 -12.48
N GLY A 2 -2.48 -8.35 -11.23
CA GLY A 2 -1.85 -9.61 -10.81
C GLY A 2 -2.82 -10.79 -10.93
N GLN A 3 -2.63 -11.63 -11.93
CA GLN A 3 -3.34 -12.89 -12.11
C GLN A 3 -2.35 -14.01 -12.45
N ARG A 4 -1.31 -14.20 -11.62
CA ARG A 4 -0.31 -15.25 -11.88
C ARG A 4 0.01 -16.18 -10.71
N ARG A 5 -0.53 -15.97 -9.50
CA ARG A 5 -0.33 -16.89 -8.35
C ARG A 5 -1.50 -16.81 -7.36
N GLY A 6 -2.31 -17.87 -7.28
CA GLY A 6 -3.24 -18.11 -6.16
C GLY A 6 -4.37 -17.09 -5.95
N GLN A 7 -5.12 -17.31 -4.87
CA GLN A 7 -6.18 -16.39 -4.42
C GLN A 7 -5.52 -15.10 -3.91
N PRO A 8 -5.94 -13.92 -4.39
CA PRO A 8 -5.35 -12.65 -3.98
C PRO A 8 -5.65 -12.38 -2.50
N LEU A 9 -4.62 -12.11 -1.71
CA LEU A 9 -4.75 -11.57 -0.36
C LEU A 9 -4.77 -10.04 -0.44
N ILE A 10 -5.82 -9.43 0.10
CA ILE A 10 -5.90 -7.98 0.23
C ILE A 10 -5.36 -7.60 1.61
N LEU A 11 -4.39 -6.69 1.62
CA LEU A 11 -3.79 -6.15 2.84
C LEU A 11 -4.21 -4.69 3.01
N ALA A 12 -4.46 -4.28 4.25
CA ALA A 12 -4.57 -2.87 4.61
C ALA A 12 -3.18 -2.29 4.94
N VAL A 13 -3.01 -1.01 4.61
CA VAL A 13 -1.79 -0.25 4.87
C VAL A 13 -2.11 0.87 5.87
N ASP A 14 -1.31 1.00 6.93
CA ASP A 14 -1.37 2.16 7.82
C ASP A 14 -0.70 3.39 7.19
N ALA A 15 -1.40 4.00 6.23
CA ALA A 15 -0.90 5.15 5.48
C ALA A 15 -0.68 6.39 6.38
N ALA A 16 -1.44 6.51 7.48
CA ALA A 16 -1.29 7.62 8.42
C ALA A 16 0.06 7.53 9.15
N ALA A 17 0.40 6.36 9.69
CA ALA A 17 1.69 6.13 10.33
C ALA A 17 2.86 6.29 9.35
N MET A 18 2.70 5.83 8.10
CA MET A 18 3.71 6.04 7.05
C MET A 18 3.91 7.52 6.70
N GLN A 19 2.84 8.30 6.58
CA GLN A 19 2.95 9.73 6.31
C GLN A 19 3.65 10.47 7.46
N GLN A 20 3.33 10.12 8.71
CA GLN A 20 4.02 10.65 9.90
C GLN A 20 5.50 10.27 9.95
N ALA A 21 5.85 9.09 9.44
CA ALA A 21 7.24 8.62 9.32
C ALA A 21 8.00 9.23 8.12
N GLY A 22 7.35 10.10 7.32
CA GLY A 22 7.99 10.83 6.21
C GLY A 22 7.92 10.13 4.85
N PHE A 23 7.11 9.08 4.69
CA PHE A 23 6.90 8.46 3.39
C PHE A 23 6.04 9.36 2.50
N THR A 24 6.45 9.50 1.24
CA THR A 24 5.73 10.30 0.25
C THR A 24 4.78 9.41 -0.54
N PHE A 25 3.52 9.84 -0.62
CA PHE A 25 2.49 9.20 -1.42
C PHE A 25 2.18 10.06 -2.64
N TYR A 26 1.99 9.42 -3.79
CA TYR A 26 1.66 10.07 -5.05
C TYR A 26 0.29 9.58 -5.53
N GLU A 27 -0.58 10.50 -5.92
CA GLU A 27 -1.87 10.14 -6.51
C GLU A 27 -1.71 9.96 -8.02
N SER A 28 -1.93 8.74 -8.49
CA SER A 28 -2.23 8.49 -9.90
C SER A 28 -3.71 8.84 -10.05
N GLY A 29 -4.05 9.81 -10.91
CA GLY A 29 -5.37 10.47 -11.02
C GLY A 29 -6.60 9.60 -11.34
N ASN A 30 -6.51 8.29 -11.08
CA ASN A 30 -7.55 7.28 -11.08
C ASN A 30 -7.85 6.74 -9.66
N GLY A 31 -7.56 7.52 -8.61
CA GLY A 31 -7.77 7.11 -7.21
C GLY A 31 -6.81 6.02 -6.73
N VAL A 32 -5.74 5.75 -7.48
CA VAL A 32 -4.67 4.83 -7.08
C VAL A 32 -3.55 5.65 -6.47
N TRP A 33 -3.06 5.19 -5.31
CA TRP A 33 -1.93 5.81 -4.64
C TRP A 33 -0.67 4.98 -4.85
N LEU A 34 0.44 5.66 -5.06
CA LEU A 34 1.77 5.10 -5.26
C LEU A 34 2.68 5.52 -4.11
N VAL A 35 3.58 4.64 -3.72
CA VAL A 35 4.66 4.88 -2.75
C VAL A 35 5.84 4.02 -3.15
N ASP A 36 7.06 4.48 -2.90
CA ASP A 36 8.28 3.76 -3.30
C ASP A 36 8.36 2.36 -2.69
N GLN A 37 7.99 2.24 -1.41
CA GLN A 37 7.92 0.97 -0.69
C GLN A 37 6.94 1.06 0.48
N VAL A 38 6.27 -0.05 0.78
CA VAL A 38 5.52 -0.25 2.03
C VAL A 38 6.30 -1.21 2.93
N PRO A 39 6.90 -0.73 4.04
CA PRO A 39 7.54 -1.61 5.01
C PRO A 39 6.52 -2.57 5.69
N PRO A 40 6.88 -3.83 5.97
CA PRO A 40 5.95 -4.83 6.49
C PRO A 40 5.26 -4.46 7.80
N GLN A 41 5.89 -3.65 8.65
CA GLN A 41 5.29 -3.20 9.91
C GLN A 41 4.04 -2.32 9.74
N TYR A 42 3.82 -1.78 8.54
CA TYR A 42 2.63 -0.99 8.20
C TYR A 42 1.56 -1.80 7.45
N LEU A 43 1.79 -3.10 7.23
CA LEU A 43 0.84 -4.01 6.60
C LEU A 43 0.03 -4.77 7.63
N ARG A 44 -1.26 -4.95 7.35
CA ARG A 44 -2.16 -5.80 8.13
C ARG A 44 -3.11 -6.56 7.22
N GLU A 45 -3.52 -7.75 7.63
CA GLU A 45 -4.61 -8.47 6.96
C GLU A 45 -5.94 -7.76 7.23
N LEU A 46 -6.86 -7.83 6.26
CA LEU A 46 -8.24 -7.32 6.39
C LEU A 46 -9.13 -8.29 7.17
#